data_AF-A0A286DYX8-F1
#
_entry.id   AF-A0A286DYX8-F1
#
_cell.length_a   1.000
_cell.length_b   1.000
_cell.length_c   1.000
_cell.angle_alpha   90.00
_cell.angle_beta   90.00
_cell.angle_gamma   90.00
#
_symmetry.space_group_name_H-M   'P 1'
#
loop_
_entity.id
_entity.type
_entity.pdbx_description
1 polymer ?
#
loop_
_entity_poly.entity_id
_entity_poly.type
_entity_poly.pdbx_seq_one_letter_code
_entity_poly.pdbx_strand_id
1 'polypeptide(L)'
;MAEPSEPLAARRRLAAAQDALLASLVAGAPPPAGFHPARLDVQRRALVAKRAGVLAKVAPELPEILGAAYRPAVVAHAARRPLTDGYRHDALALVRGLLGPEPGLALEQETRRRLTRWLARQEPPTRRAGALRRAVGGMRPRARRKERWT
;
A
#
# COMPACT_ATOMS: atom_id res chain seq x y z
N MET A 1 5.19 31.61 -30.05
CA MET A 1 4.55 30.37 -29.56
C MET A 1 3.36 30.11 -30.45
N ALA A 2 3.36 29.06 -31.27
CA ALA A 2 2.21 28.76 -32.13
C ALA A 2 1.05 28.26 -31.25
N GLU A 3 -0.12 28.89 -31.35
CA GLU A 3 -1.35 28.42 -30.71
C GLU A 3 -1.63 26.98 -31.17
N PRO A 4 -1.96 26.06 -30.24
CA PRO A 4 -2.28 24.69 -30.63
C PRO A 4 -3.46 24.70 -31.59
N SER A 5 -3.38 23.88 -32.65
CA SER A 5 -4.52 23.70 -33.56
C SER A 5 -5.76 23.25 -32.77
N GLU A 6 -6.94 23.73 -33.14
CA GLU A 6 -8.20 23.41 -32.45
C GLU A 6 -8.40 21.91 -32.14
N PRO A 7 -8.08 20.97 -33.05
CA PRO A 7 -8.15 19.53 -32.73
C PRO A 7 -7.23 19.10 -31.58
N LEU A 8 -6.04 19.68 -31.46
CA LEU A 8 -5.11 19.39 -30.36
C LEU A 8 -5.64 19.96 -29.04
N ALA A 9 -6.20 21.17 -29.07
CA ALA A 9 -6.82 21.79 -27.90
C ALA A 9 -8.02 20.96 -27.40
N ALA A 10 -8.87 20.48 -28.31
CA ALA A 10 -10.00 19.60 -27.98
C ALA A 10 -9.55 18.27 -27.36
N ARG A 11 -8.53 17.61 -27.92
CA ARG A 11 -7.95 16.37 -27.38
C ARG A 11 -7.39 16.55 -25.97
N ARG A 12 -6.69 17.67 -25.71
CA ARG A 12 -6.16 18.00 -24.38
C ARG A 12 -7.28 18.20 -23.35
N ARG A 13 -8.35 18.92 -23.70
CA ARG A 13 -9.53 19.09 -22.84
C ARG A 13 -10.19 17.75 -22.51
N LEU A 14 -10.34 16.87 -23.49
CA LEU A 14 -10.90 15.53 -23.29
C LEU A 14 -10.03 14.68 -22.36
N ALA A 15 -8.72 14.65 -22.60
CA ALA A 15 -7.79 13.90 -21.76
C ALA A 15 -7.83 14.37 -20.30
N ALA A 16 -7.87 15.69 -20.06
CA ALA A 16 -8.00 16.25 -18.73
C ALA A 16 -9.34 15.88 -18.05
N ALA A 17 -10.45 15.89 -18.80
CA ALA A 17 -11.76 15.47 -18.28
C ALA A 17 -11.80 13.97 -17.94
N GLN A 18 -11.17 13.12 -18.75
CA GLN A 18 -11.05 11.68 -18.48
C GLN A 18 -10.21 11.41 -17.24
N ASP A 19 -9.08 12.11 -17.09
CA ASP A 19 -8.22 11.99 -15.91
C ASP A 19 -8.96 12.43 -14.64
N ALA A 20 -9.65 13.58 -14.67
CA ALA A 20 -10.47 14.06 -13.56
C ALA A 20 -11.59 13.07 -13.19
N LEU A 21 -12.24 12.47 -14.19
CA LEU A 21 -13.26 11.43 -13.96
C LEU A 21 -12.65 10.19 -13.27
N LEU A 22 -11.52 9.69 -13.77
CA LEU A 22 -10.85 8.54 -13.18
C LEU A 22 -10.39 8.84 -11.75
N ALA A 23 -9.76 10.01 -11.53
CA ALA A 23 -9.36 10.46 -10.20
C ALA A 23 -10.55 10.54 -9.22
N SER A 24 -11.71 11.00 -9.67
CA SER A 24 -12.92 11.03 -8.83
C SER A 24 -13.40 9.63 -8.42
N LEU A 25 -13.25 8.64 -9.31
CA LEU A 25 -13.70 7.27 -9.08
C LEU A 25 -12.72 6.44 -8.24
N VAL A 26 -11.42 6.66 -8.37
CA VAL A 26 -10.39 5.78 -7.78
C VAL A 26 -9.47 6.44 -6.75
N ALA A 27 -9.42 7.77 -6.72
CA ALA A 27 -8.50 8.55 -5.90
C ALA A 27 -9.21 9.51 -4.92
N GLY A 28 -10.54 9.57 -4.94
CA GLY A 28 -11.33 10.45 -4.07
C GLY A 28 -11.31 11.92 -4.47
N ALA A 29 -10.94 12.25 -5.71
CA ALA A 29 -11.02 13.62 -6.21
C ALA A 29 -12.49 14.09 -6.32
N PRO A 30 -12.75 15.41 -6.29
CA PRO A 30 -14.09 15.95 -6.50
C PRO A 30 -14.69 15.51 -7.85
N PRO A 31 -16.03 15.36 -7.94
CA PRO A 31 -16.72 15.15 -9.21
C PRO A 31 -16.38 16.23 -10.24
N PRO A 32 -15.94 15.86 -11.47
CA PRO A 32 -15.74 16.85 -12.53
C PRO A 32 -17.07 17.45 -13.00
N ALA A 33 -17.00 18.67 -13.54
CA ALA A 33 -18.17 19.37 -14.10
C ALA A 33 -18.88 18.51 -15.16
N GLY A 34 -20.22 18.58 -15.17
CA GLY A 34 -21.07 17.81 -16.09
C GLY A 34 -21.39 16.38 -15.63
N PHE A 35 -20.80 15.90 -14.53
CA PHE A 35 -21.15 14.60 -13.94
C PHE A 35 -22.01 14.76 -12.69
N HIS A 36 -23.01 13.90 -12.53
CA HIS A 36 -23.88 13.92 -11.37
C HIS A 36 -23.15 13.32 -10.13
N PRO A 37 -22.91 14.09 -9.05
CA PRO A 37 -22.12 13.64 -7.90
C PRO A 37 -22.63 12.34 -7.28
N ALA A 38 -23.94 12.21 -7.06
CA ALA A 38 -24.52 11.01 -6.46
C ALA A 38 -24.32 9.74 -7.32
N ARG A 39 -24.34 9.85 -8.66
CA ARG A 39 -24.13 8.70 -9.54
C ARG A 39 -22.68 8.25 -9.51
N LEU A 40 -21.73 9.19 -9.49
CA LEU A 40 -20.32 8.87 -9.32
C LEU A 40 -20.04 8.22 -7.96
N ASP A 41 -20.69 8.68 -6.89
CA ASP A 41 -20.50 8.08 -5.57
C ASP A 41 -21.02 6.62 -5.49
N VAL A 42 -22.11 6.29 -6.20
CA VAL A 42 -22.54 4.89 -6.36
C VAL A 42 -21.45 4.06 -7.04
N GLN A 43 -20.87 4.54 -8.14
CA GLN A 43 -19.82 3.82 -8.87
C GLN A 43 -18.54 3.67 -8.04
N ARG A 44 -18.11 4.73 -7.38
CA ARG A 44 -16.97 4.72 -6.45
C ARG A 44 -17.15 3.65 -5.37
N ARG A 45 -18.32 3.59 -4.74
CA ARG A 45 -18.63 2.56 -3.72
C ARG A 45 -18.61 1.14 -4.29
N ALA A 46 -19.14 0.94 -5.50
CA ALA A 46 -19.09 -0.36 -6.18
C ALA A 46 -17.64 -0.79 -6.48
N LEU A 47 -16.79 0.12 -6.95
CA LEU A 47 -15.36 -0.14 -7.19
C LEU A 47 -14.62 -0.48 -5.89
N VAL A 48 -14.87 0.25 -4.81
CA VAL A 48 -14.29 -0.05 -3.49
C VAL A 48 -14.77 -1.40 -2.97
N ALA A 49 -16.05 -1.73 -3.13
CA ALA A 49 -16.59 -3.04 -2.76
C ALA A 49 -15.96 -4.18 -3.58
N LYS A 50 -15.72 -3.96 -4.88
CA LYS A 50 -14.99 -4.89 -5.74
C LYS A 50 -13.56 -5.09 -5.25
N ARG A 51 -12.85 -4.00 -4.93
CA ARG A 51 -11.48 -4.03 -4.39
C ARG A 51 -11.42 -4.83 -3.09
N ALA A 52 -12.35 -4.60 -2.16
CA ALA A 52 -12.46 -5.42 -0.95
C ALA A 52 -12.66 -6.91 -1.27
N GLY A 53 -13.52 -7.24 -2.24
CA GLY A 53 -13.71 -8.62 -2.68
C GLY A 53 -12.47 -9.25 -3.29
N VAL A 54 -11.66 -8.51 -4.05
CA VAL A 54 -10.41 -9.01 -4.63
C VAL A 54 -9.33 -9.13 -3.55
N LEU A 55 -9.20 -8.16 -2.65
CA LEU A 55 -8.27 -8.23 -1.52
C LEU A 55 -8.55 -9.44 -0.62
N ALA A 56 -9.82 -9.74 -0.35
CA ALA A 56 -10.20 -10.93 0.40
C ALA A 56 -9.82 -12.25 -0.30
N LYS A 57 -9.70 -12.24 -1.64
CA LYS A 57 -9.21 -13.42 -2.40
C LYS A 57 -7.69 -13.53 -2.38
N VAL A 58 -7.00 -12.40 -2.46
CA VAL A 58 -5.52 -12.35 -2.52
C VAL A 58 -4.89 -12.48 -1.13
N ALA A 59 -5.59 -12.06 -0.08
CA ALA A 59 -5.16 -12.08 1.31
C ALA A 59 -6.33 -12.53 2.22
N PRO A 60 -6.71 -13.82 2.15
CA PRO A 60 -7.90 -14.36 2.80
C PRO A 60 -7.88 -14.29 4.32
N GLU A 61 -6.70 -14.20 4.95
CA GLU A 61 -6.61 -14.08 6.41
C GLU A 61 -7.00 -12.68 6.92
N LEU A 62 -7.00 -11.65 6.06
CA LEU A 62 -7.32 -10.29 6.49
C LEU A 62 -8.78 -10.13 6.95
N PRO A 63 -9.80 -10.64 6.22
CA PRO A 63 -11.16 -10.73 6.74
C PRO A 63 -11.26 -11.46 8.09
N GLU A 64 -10.52 -12.54 8.29
CA GLU A 64 -10.54 -13.32 9.54
C GLU A 64 -9.87 -12.60 10.72
N ILE A 65 -8.85 -11.79 10.43
CA ILE A 65 -8.13 -11.01 11.44
C ILE A 65 -8.94 -9.77 11.83
N LEU A 66 -9.55 -9.08 10.85
CA LEU A 66 -10.23 -7.81 11.06
C LEU A 66 -11.73 -7.97 11.36
N GLY A 67 -12.34 -9.11 11.04
CA GLY A 67 -13.76 -9.36 11.24
C GLY A 67 -14.64 -8.26 10.63
N ALA A 68 -15.57 -7.73 11.42
CA ALA A 68 -16.46 -6.65 11.00
C ALA A 68 -15.70 -5.36 10.60
N ALA A 69 -14.48 -5.14 11.09
CA ALA A 69 -13.66 -3.99 10.75
C ALA A 69 -13.03 -4.08 9.34
N TYR A 70 -13.06 -5.25 8.69
CA TYR A 70 -12.43 -5.46 7.40
C TYR A 70 -12.95 -4.52 6.31
N ARG A 71 -14.28 -4.46 6.13
CA ARG A 71 -14.89 -3.62 5.08
C ARG A 71 -14.66 -2.12 5.34
N PRO A 72 -14.90 -1.58 6.54
CA PRO A 72 -14.56 -0.19 6.87
C PRO A 72 -13.08 0.14 6.63
N ALA A 73 -12.16 -0.76 7.01
CA ALA A 73 -10.73 -0.56 6.79
C ALA A 73 -10.38 -0.42 5.31
N VAL A 74 -10.91 -1.29 4.44
CA VAL A 74 -10.68 -1.20 2.99
C VAL A 74 -11.27 0.09 2.41
N VAL A 75 -12.46 0.49 2.86
CA VAL A 75 -13.10 1.74 2.41
C VAL A 75 -12.23 2.96 2.77
N ALA A 76 -11.77 3.04 4.02
CA ALA A 76 -10.92 4.13 4.48
C ALA A 76 -9.57 4.17 3.75
N HIS A 77 -8.99 3.01 3.46
CA HIS A 77 -7.75 2.87 2.69
C HIS A 77 -7.94 3.31 1.23
N ALA A 78 -8.96 2.79 0.56
CA ALA A 78 -9.20 3.06 -0.86
C ALA A 78 -9.58 4.52 -1.13
N ALA A 79 -10.21 5.20 -0.18
CA ALA A 79 -10.59 6.62 -0.32
C ALA A 79 -9.40 7.56 -0.49
N ARG A 80 -8.19 7.17 -0.07
CA ARG A 80 -6.99 8.01 -0.10
C ARG A 80 -5.86 7.45 -0.97
N ARG A 81 -6.07 6.28 -1.59
CA ARG A 81 -4.99 5.53 -2.26
C ARG A 81 -5.48 4.85 -3.54
N PRO A 82 -5.15 5.42 -4.71
CA PRO A 82 -5.30 4.73 -5.99
C PRO A 82 -4.60 3.37 -5.98
N LEU A 83 -5.10 2.42 -6.78
CA LEU A 83 -4.44 1.13 -6.96
C LEU A 83 -3.32 1.29 -7.99
N THR A 84 -2.05 1.18 -7.56
CA THR A 84 -0.86 1.39 -8.41
C THR A 84 -0.13 0.09 -8.77
N ASP A 85 0.15 -0.76 -7.79
CA ASP A 85 1.12 -1.86 -7.94
C ASP A 85 0.49 -3.26 -7.79
N GLY A 86 -0.80 -3.35 -8.12
CA GLY A 86 -1.58 -4.59 -8.03
C GLY A 86 -2.01 -4.99 -6.62
N TYR A 87 -2.83 -6.04 -6.53
CA TYR A 87 -3.60 -6.37 -5.33
C TYR A 87 -2.78 -6.96 -4.17
N ARG A 88 -1.64 -7.62 -4.45
CA ARG A 88 -0.75 -8.11 -3.37
C ARG A 88 -0.08 -6.94 -2.66
N HIS A 89 0.48 -5.99 -3.42
CA HIS A 89 1.07 -4.78 -2.84
C HIS A 89 0.02 -3.95 -2.11
N ASP A 90 -1.20 -3.89 -2.65
CA ASP A 90 -2.31 -3.18 -2.04
C ASP A 90 -2.73 -3.76 -0.67
N ALA A 91 -2.76 -5.10 -0.54
CA ALA A 91 -3.01 -5.75 0.74
C ALA A 91 -1.93 -5.38 1.78
N LEU A 92 -0.65 -5.35 1.38
CA LEU A 92 0.45 -4.92 2.25
C LEU A 92 0.30 -3.45 2.64
N ALA A 93 -0.04 -2.58 1.69
CA ALA A 93 -0.23 -1.15 1.93
C ALA A 93 -1.39 -0.89 2.90
N LEU A 94 -2.50 -1.62 2.77
CA LEU A 94 -3.63 -1.58 3.71
C LEU A 94 -3.14 -1.90 5.13
N VAL A 95 -2.47 -3.03 5.32
CA VAL A 95 -2.01 -3.47 6.64
C VAL A 95 -0.98 -2.51 7.23
N ARG A 96 -0.04 -2.01 6.42
CA ARG A 96 0.92 -0.98 6.85
C ARG A 96 0.21 0.30 7.30
N GLY A 97 -0.83 0.72 6.58
CA GLY A 97 -1.66 1.86 6.97
C GLY A 97 -2.38 1.65 8.31
N LEU A 98 -2.93 0.46 8.53
CA LEU A 98 -3.60 0.10 9.79
C LEU A 98 -2.65 -0.01 10.99
N LEU A 99 -1.41 -0.45 10.76
CA LEU A 99 -0.37 -0.54 11.80
C LEU A 99 0.39 0.78 12.02
N GLY A 100 0.16 1.79 11.17
CA GLY A 100 0.77 3.10 11.28
C GLY A 100 0.27 3.89 12.51
N PRO A 101 0.89 5.07 12.76
CA PRO A 101 0.53 5.94 13.88
C PRO A 101 -0.78 6.72 13.65
N GLU A 102 -1.38 6.62 12.47
CA GLU A 102 -2.56 7.38 12.09
C GLU A 102 -3.79 6.99 12.94
N PRO A 103 -4.57 7.98 13.44
CA PRO A 103 -5.65 7.77 14.41
C PRO A 103 -6.91 7.05 13.87
N GLY A 104 -6.87 6.53 12.64
CA GLY A 104 -8.08 6.14 11.91
C GLY A 104 -8.80 4.89 12.41
N LEU A 105 -8.10 3.95 13.07
CA LEU A 105 -8.67 2.74 13.66
C LEU A 105 -7.84 2.35 14.90
N ALA A 106 -8.39 2.52 16.09
CA ALA A 106 -7.83 1.94 17.30
C ALA A 106 -7.98 0.41 17.23
N LEU A 107 -6.95 -0.27 16.74
CA LEU A 107 -6.94 -1.73 16.68
C LEU A 107 -6.75 -2.29 18.09
N GLU A 108 -7.55 -3.29 18.44
CA GLU A 108 -7.29 -4.15 19.59
C GLU A 108 -5.89 -4.77 19.50
N GLN A 109 -5.27 -5.01 20.65
CA GLN A 109 -3.88 -5.46 20.70
C GLN A 109 -3.67 -6.81 20.02
N GLU A 110 -4.62 -7.75 20.12
CA GLU A 110 -4.49 -9.04 19.44
C GLU A 110 -4.64 -8.90 17.93
N THR A 111 -5.60 -8.11 17.44
CA THR A 111 -5.72 -7.79 16.00
C THR A 111 -4.43 -7.17 15.48
N ARG A 112 -3.85 -6.22 16.22
CA ARG A 112 -2.56 -5.62 15.88
C ARG A 112 -1.45 -6.67 15.78
N ARG A 113 -1.32 -7.56 16.78
CA ARG A 113 -0.35 -8.67 16.79
C ARG A 113 -0.55 -9.62 15.61
N ARG A 114 -1.79 -10.01 15.28
CA ARG A 114 -2.10 -10.89 14.14
C ARG A 114 -1.74 -10.23 12.81
N LEU A 115 -2.04 -8.95 12.62
CA LEU A 115 -1.67 -8.19 11.43
C LEU A 115 -0.15 -8.05 11.28
N THR A 116 0.57 -7.76 12.37
CA THR A 116 2.04 -7.71 12.36
C THR A 116 2.64 -9.06 11.97
N ARG A 117 2.12 -10.16 12.54
CA ARG A 117 2.56 -11.52 12.17
C ARG A 117 2.24 -11.85 10.72
N TRP A 118 1.07 -11.46 10.21
CA TRP A 118 0.71 -11.64 8.82
C TRP A 118 1.68 -10.88 7.91
N LEU A 119 1.94 -9.60 8.18
CA LEU A 119 2.84 -8.77 7.38
C LEU A 119 4.27 -9.35 7.33
N ALA A 120 4.79 -9.81 8.47
CA ALA A 120 6.10 -10.44 8.55
C ALA A 120 6.23 -11.73 7.73
N ARG A 121 5.13 -12.47 7.49
CA ARG A 121 5.14 -13.65 6.61
C ARG A 121 5.17 -13.30 5.12
N GLN A 122 4.65 -12.13 4.76
CA GLN A 122 4.56 -11.71 3.36
C GLN A 122 5.83 -11.01 2.87
N GLU A 123 6.61 -10.44 3.78
CA GLU A 123 7.89 -9.81 3.45
C GLU A 123 9.02 -10.84 3.48
N PRO A 124 9.86 -10.95 2.43
CA PRO A 124 11.04 -11.81 2.48
C PRO A 124 11.96 -11.35 3.61
N PRO A 125 12.64 -12.27 4.33
CA PRO A 125 13.57 -11.89 5.39
C PRO A 125 14.63 -10.96 4.81
N THR A 126 14.57 -9.69 5.22
CA THR A 126 15.52 -8.68 4.74
C THR A 126 16.95 -9.12 5.09
N ARG A 127 17.83 -9.23 4.09
CA ARG A 127 19.24 -9.66 4.26
C ARG A 127 20.04 -8.76 5.21
N ARG A 128 19.52 -7.57 5.56
CA ARG A 128 20.17 -6.60 6.46
C ARG A 128 20.22 -7.06 7.92
N ALA A 129 19.29 -7.91 8.37
CA ALA A 129 19.33 -8.45 9.74
C ALA A 129 20.44 -9.48 9.98
N GLY A 130 20.96 -10.12 8.92
CA GLY A 130 22.06 -11.08 9.00
C GLY A 130 23.46 -10.46 9.02
N ALA A 131 23.61 -9.23 8.52
CA ALA A 131 24.91 -8.54 8.46
C ALA A 131 25.40 -8.13 9.87
N LEU A 132 24.49 -7.73 10.75
CA LEU A 132 24.83 -7.32 12.12
C LEU A 132 25.24 -8.49 13.04
N ARG A 133 24.91 -9.74 12.71
CA ARG A 133 25.34 -10.91 13.51
C ARG A 133 26.75 -11.40 13.20
N ARG A 134 27.35 -11.01 12.06
CA ARG A 134 28.72 -11.41 11.69
C ARG A 134 29.82 -10.47 12.18
N ALA A 135 29.47 -9.32 12.75
CA ALA A 135 30.46 -8.37 13.26
C ALA A 135 30.93 -8.65 14.71
N VAL A 136 30.29 -9.57 15.43
CA VAL A 136 30.60 -9.83 16.86
C VAL A 136 31.55 -11.04 17.06
N GLY A 137 31.84 -11.81 16.00
CA GLY A 137 32.68 -13.02 16.09
C GLY A 137 34.00 -12.89 15.35
N GLY A 138 34.92 -12.05 15.82
CA GLY A 138 36.16 -11.81 15.06
C GLY A 138 37.31 -11.12 15.80
N MET A 139 37.58 -11.48 17.06
CA MET A 139 38.83 -11.07 17.73
C MET A 139 39.56 -12.32 18.23
N ARG A 140 40.43 -12.88 17.38
CA ARG A 140 41.41 -13.92 17.79
C ARG A 140 42.77 -13.23 18.02
N PRO A 141 43.34 -13.29 19.23
CA PRO A 141 44.66 -12.73 19.47
C PRO A 141 45.74 -13.55 18.76
N ARG A 142 46.59 -12.86 18.00
CA ARG A 142 47.74 -13.40 17.26
C ARG A 142 48.91 -13.58 18.22
N ALA A 143 49.22 -14.82 18.60
CA ALA A 143 50.40 -15.14 19.39
C ALA A 143 51.69 -14.88 18.58
N ARG A 144 52.60 -14.09 19.16
CA ARG A 144 53.98 -13.94 18.68
C ARG A 144 54.77 -15.22 18.98
N ARG A 145 55.42 -15.80 17.97
CA ARG A 145 56.52 -16.73 18.15
C ARG A 145 57.76 -16.18 17.44
N LYS A 146 58.85 -16.04 18.21
CA LYS A 146 60.21 -15.74 17.76
C LYS A 146 60.90 -17.06 17.44
N GLU A 147 61.60 -17.14 16.32
CA GLU A 147 62.69 -18.09 16.03
C GLU A 147 63.55 -17.37 14.96
N ARG A 148 64.72 -16.79 15.27
CA ARG A 148 66.04 -17.41 15.45
C ARG A 148 66.36 -18.43 14.36
N TRP A 149 67.23 -18.04 13.42
CA TRP A 149 68.05 -18.96 12.64
C TRP A 149 69.50 -18.47 12.68
N THR A 150 70.36 -19.44 12.95
CA THR A 150 71.82 -19.50 12.75
C THR A 150 72.19 -19.36 11.29
#